data_AF-A0A6P1NR67-F1
#
_entry.id   AF-A0A6P1NR67-F1
#
_cell.length_a   1.000
_cell.length_b   1.000
_cell.length_c   1.000
_cell.angle_alpha   90.00
_cell.angle_beta   90.00
_cell.angle_gamma   90.00
#
_symmetry.space_group_name_H-M   'P 1'
#
loop_
_entity.id
_entity.type
_entity.pdbx_description
1 polymer ?
#
loop_
_entity_poly.entity_id
_entity_poly.type
_entity_poly.pdbx_seq_one_letter_code
_entity_poly.pdbx_strand_id
1 'polypeptide(L)'
;MGRQGNSSPRKAASASGSRGGSGATRQPSAAVYRRRRLFVGTALLMAVALTFGGFAVAGAFNGTEPASSTVGATESAPAPGASPSETAGSEPTPAPTPSCSQNLVTVSASTDKAAYGPDENPLLTLKVTNGGTMPCEVNIGTSQMEFLVTSGADRIFSSKDCQAKSEDLVKTIAPGASETANFPWARNRTLEGCSPLEAKPGAGGAYYIFTAKLGSRASPKAVFQLN
;
A
#
# COMPACT_ATOMS: atom_id res chain seq x y z
N MET A 1 -42.81 22.64 -86.17
CA MET A 1 -42.58 24.05 -85.76
C MET A 1 -42.33 23.99 -84.26
N GLY A 2 -41.14 24.14 -83.68
CA GLY A 2 -39.96 24.90 -84.06
C GLY A 2 -39.55 25.75 -82.85
N ARG A 3 -38.44 25.38 -82.19
CA ARG A 3 -37.38 26.26 -81.62
C ARG A 3 -37.77 27.17 -80.42
N GLN A 4 -36.98 27.48 -79.39
CA GLN A 4 -35.54 27.54 -79.04
C GLN A 4 -35.52 27.63 -77.48
N GLY A 5 -34.57 27.13 -76.69
CA GLY A 5 -33.13 27.28 -76.80
C GLY A 5 -32.68 28.60 -76.18
N ASN A 6 -32.14 28.62 -74.95
CA ASN A 6 -31.14 29.63 -74.61
C ASN A 6 -30.03 29.06 -73.73
N SER A 7 -28.83 29.55 -74.05
CA SER A 7 -27.52 29.02 -73.70
C SER A 7 -26.79 30.00 -72.77
N SER A 8 -25.76 29.47 -72.10
CA SER A 8 -24.85 30.03 -71.08
C SER A 8 -24.19 31.40 -71.37
N PRO A 9 -23.40 31.95 -70.41
CA PRO A 9 -21.95 31.63 -70.44
C PRO A 9 -21.26 31.44 -69.06
N ARG A 10 -20.07 30.84 -69.17
CA ARG A 10 -19.09 30.49 -68.13
C ARG A 10 -18.46 31.71 -67.44
N LYS A 11 -18.01 31.53 -66.19
CA LYS A 11 -16.68 32.00 -65.76
C LYS A 11 -16.05 31.06 -64.74
N ALA A 12 -14.74 30.92 -64.88
CA ALA A 12 -13.89 29.91 -64.29
C ALA A 12 -13.19 30.38 -63.00
N ALA A 13 -12.58 29.39 -62.36
CA ALA A 13 -11.31 29.42 -61.63
C ALA A 13 -11.30 29.71 -60.11
N SER A 14 -10.96 28.63 -59.40
CA SER A 14 -9.84 28.53 -58.45
C SER A 14 -9.92 29.24 -57.10
N ALA A 15 -10.02 28.45 -56.04
CA ALA A 15 -9.10 28.57 -54.89
C ALA A 15 -9.08 27.26 -54.08
N SER A 16 -7.89 26.66 -53.99
CA SER A 16 -7.54 25.60 -53.06
C SER A 16 -7.58 26.10 -51.61
N GLY A 17 -8.03 25.26 -50.68
CA GLY A 17 -7.96 25.57 -49.25
C GLY A 17 -8.32 24.40 -48.35
N SER A 18 -7.61 23.28 -48.49
CA SER A 18 -7.51 22.28 -47.42
C SER A 18 -6.28 22.58 -46.57
N ARG A 19 -6.50 22.91 -45.29
CA ARG A 19 -5.59 22.92 -44.12
C ARG A 19 -6.53 23.26 -42.96
N GLY A 20 -6.81 22.39 -42.00
CA GLY A 20 -5.88 21.77 -41.06
C GLY A 20 -6.43 22.12 -39.67
N GLY A 21 -6.77 21.11 -38.88
CA GLY A 21 -7.32 21.29 -37.53
C GLY A 21 -6.30 21.89 -36.57
N SER A 22 -6.81 22.56 -35.53
CA SER A 22 -6.19 22.69 -34.21
C SER A 22 -7.22 23.27 -33.25
N GLY A 23 -7.89 22.41 -32.49
CA GLY A 23 -8.68 22.82 -31.33
C GLY A 23 -7.74 23.41 -30.29
N ALA A 24 -7.91 24.70 -30.01
CA ALA A 24 -7.11 25.42 -29.03
C ALA A 24 -7.32 24.84 -27.63
N THR A 25 -6.24 24.37 -27.01
CA THR A 25 -6.20 24.04 -25.58
C THR A 25 -6.39 25.33 -24.78
N ARG A 26 -7.49 25.40 -24.02
CA ARG A 26 -7.81 26.53 -23.16
C ARG A 26 -6.86 26.52 -21.94
N GLN A 27 -5.75 27.24 -22.02
CA GLN A 27 -4.84 27.40 -20.88
C GLN A 27 -5.53 28.18 -19.75
N PRO A 28 -5.47 27.71 -18.49
CA PRO A 28 -5.99 28.45 -17.35
C PRO A 28 -5.13 29.70 -17.09
N SER A 29 -5.79 30.85 -16.92
CA SER A 29 -5.13 32.15 -16.78
C SER A 29 -4.15 32.22 -15.60
N ALA A 30 -2.96 32.80 -15.85
CA ALA A 30 -1.85 32.95 -14.90
C ALA A 30 -2.19 33.73 -13.61
N ALA A 31 -3.36 34.37 -13.56
CA ALA A 31 -3.87 35.05 -12.36
C ALA A 31 -4.26 34.06 -11.24
N VAL A 32 -4.76 32.86 -11.58
CA VAL A 32 -5.18 31.85 -10.59
C VAL A 32 -3.97 31.18 -9.91
N TYR A 33 -2.89 30.97 -10.66
CA TYR A 33 -1.67 30.36 -10.12
C TYR A 33 -0.97 31.28 -9.11
N ARG A 34 -0.98 32.60 -9.34
CA ARG A 34 -0.41 33.59 -8.40
C ARG A 34 -1.18 33.66 -7.09
N ARG A 35 -2.52 33.56 -7.12
CA ARG A 35 -3.35 33.54 -5.91
C ARG A 35 -3.15 32.25 -5.11
N ARG A 36 -3.12 31.08 -5.75
CA ARG A 36 -2.85 29.79 -5.06
C ARG A 36 -1.48 29.74 -4.39
N ARG A 37 -0.45 30.34 -5.00
CA ARG A 37 0.91 30.35 -4.44
C ARG A 37 1.05 31.18 -3.15
N LEU A 38 0.30 32.27 -3.02
CA LEU A 38 0.27 33.10 -1.80
C LEU A 38 -0.43 32.39 -0.62
N PHE A 39 -1.52 31.67 -0.88
CA PHE A 39 -2.20 30.88 0.15
C PHE A 39 -1.35 29.71 0.65
N VAL A 40 -0.65 29.01 -0.25
CA VAL A 40 0.23 27.89 0.15
C VAL A 40 1.43 28.40 0.95
N GLY A 41 2.04 29.53 0.57
CA GLY A 41 3.18 30.10 1.31
C GLY A 41 2.82 30.57 2.72
N THR A 42 1.65 31.20 2.89
CA THR A 42 1.17 31.66 4.21
C THR A 42 0.78 30.50 5.12
N ALA A 43 0.11 29.47 4.59
CA ALA A 43 -0.22 28.26 5.35
C ALA A 43 1.04 27.50 5.81
N LEU A 44 2.07 27.44 4.96
CA LEU A 44 3.32 26.76 5.29
C LEU A 44 4.13 27.52 6.35
N LEU A 45 4.15 28.86 6.31
CA LEU A 45 4.78 29.67 7.36
C LEU A 45 4.08 29.52 8.72
N MET A 46 2.75 29.45 8.74
CA MET A 46 1.99 29.19 9.98
C MET A 46 2.28 27.81 10.56
N ALA A 47 2.40 26.78 9.71
CA ALA A 47 2.75 25.43 10.16
C ALA A 47 4.15 25.38 10.80
N VAL A 48 5.14 26.05 10.21
CA VAL A 48 6.51 26.12 10.74
C VAL A 48 6.54 26.88 12.08
N ALA A 49 5.80 27.98 12.22
CA ALA A 49 5.74 28.71 13.49
C ALA A 49 5.16 27.85 14.64
N LEU A 50 4.19 27.00 14.35
CA LEU A 50 3.58 26.09 15.33
C LEU A 50 4.50 24.92 15.71
N THR A 51 5.36 24.44 14.80
CA THR A 51 6.30 23.34 15.09
C THR A 51 7.56 23.80 15.81
N PHE A 52 8.01 25.05 15.60
CA PHE A 52 9.25 25.56 16.20
C PHE A 52 9.02 26.46 17.43
N GLY A 53 7.79 26.92 17.70
CA GLY A 53 7.47 27.78 18.85
C GLY A 53 7.31 27.06 20.20
N GLY A 54 7.44 25.73 20.24
CA GLY A 54 7.10 24.90 21.40
C GLY A 54 8.29 24.24 22.09
N PHE A 55 9.40 24.94 22.34
CA PHE A 55 10.45 24.46 23.25
C PHE A 55 11.05 25.61 24.05
N ALA A 56 10.30 26.09 25.03
CA ALA A 56 10.84 26.75 26.20
C ALA A 56 9.93 26.45 27.39
N VAL A 57 10.57 26.04 28.49
CA VAL A 57 10.08 25.93 29.89
C VAL A 57 9.95 24.51 30.44
N ALA A 58 10.73 24.31 31.52
CA ALA A 58 10.72 23.29 32.57
C ALA A 58 11.34 21.91 32.20
N GLY A 59 12.34 21.39 32.90
CA GLY A 59 12.92 21.76 34.19
C GLY A 59 13.29 20.48 34.92
N ALA A 60 14.58 20.39 35.28
CA ALA A 60 15.24 19.61 36.34
C ALA A 60 14.48 18.43 36.99
N PHE A 61 15.12 17.26 37.14
CA PHE A 61 15.29 16.57 38.44
C PHE A 61 16.30 15.41 38.32
N ASN A 62 17.28 15.45 39.23
CA ASN A 62 18.07 14.37 39.87
C ASN A 62 18.91 13.44 38.98
N GLY A 63 20.23 13.25 39.17
CA GLY A 63 21.05 13.35 40.39
C GLY A 63 21.58 11.95 40.78
N THR A 64 22.90 11.86 41.02
CA THR A 64 23.70 10.70 41.53
C THR A 64 24.49 9.87 40.49
N GLU A 65 25.64 10.41 40.07
CA GLU A 65 27.04 10.04 40.46
C GLU A 65 27.42 8.60 40.93
N PRO A 66 28.73 8.21 40.95
CA PRO A 66 29.32 7.17 40.10
C PRO A 66 30.15 6.10 40.88
N ALA A 67 30.88 5.22 40.17
CA ALA A 67 32.20 4.61 40.49
C ALA A 67 32.32 3.19 39.87
N SER A 68 33.23 2.97 38.91
CA SER A 68 34.66 2.58 39.04
C SER A 68 34.89 1.08 39.30
N SER A 69 35.51 0.36 38.35
CA SER A 69 36.88 -0.21 38.42
C SER A 69 36.91 -1.57 39.18
N THR A 70 37.63 -2.65 38.86
CA THR A 70 38.91 -2.86 38.15
C THR A 70 39.18 -4.37 37.99
N VAL A 71 40.23 -4.68 37.23
CA VAL A 71 40.75 -5.96 36.69
C VAL A 71 41.66 -6.72 37.68
N GLY A 72 41.84 -8.05 37.47
CA GLY A 72 43.01 -8.86 37.90
C GLY A 72 42.62 -10.31 38.23
N ALA A 73 42.97 -11.40 37.53
CA ALA A 73 44.22 -11.94 36.96
C ALA A 73 45.15 -12.66 37.99
N THR A 74 45.10 -14.00 37.92
CA THR A 74 46.19 -15.02 38.00
C THR A 74 46.93 -15.28 39.34
N GLU A 75 46.95 -16.52 39.84
CA GLU A 75 48.04 -17.52 39.59
C GLU A 75 48.16 -18.67 40.64
N SER A 76 48.29 -19.90 40.08
CA SER A 76 49.08 -21.09 40.49
C SER A 76 48.71 -22.09 41.61
N ALA A 77 48.90 -23.35 41.20
CA ALA A 77 48.73 -24.66 41.85
C ALA A 77 50.04 -25.12 42.60
N PRO A 78 50.25 -26.37 43.12
CA PRO A 78 49.90 -27.70 42.54
C PRO A 78 49.48 -28.88 43.48
N ALA A 79 48.67 -29.80 42.91
CA ALA A 79 48.67 -31.30 42.90
C ALA A 79 48.92 -32.18 44.16
N PRO A 80 48.66 -33.52 44.14
CA PRO A 80 47.85 -34.38 43.25
C PRO A 80 46.88 -35.35 44.01
N GLY A 81 45.87 -35.90 43.33
CA GLY A 81 45.24 -37.14 43.81
C GLY A 81 43.87 -37.49 43.24
N ALA A 82 43.78 -38.70 42.68
CA ALA A 82 42.58 -39.50 42.39
C ALA A 82 41.78 -39.21 41.09
N SER A 83 42.08 -40.04 40.08
CA SER A 83 41.19 -40.78 39.17
C SER A 83 39.84 -40.14 38.76
N PRO A 84 39.58 -39.96 37.45
CA PRO A 84 38.32 -39.41 36.99
C PRO A 84 37.21 -40.48 37.05
N SER A 85 36.14 -40.19 37.80
CA SER A 85 34.82 -40.74 37.47
C SER A 85 34.16 -39.73 36.55
N GLU A 86 34.14 -40.00 35.26
CA GLU A 86 33.28 -39.32 34.29
C GLU A 86 31.83 -39.60 34.68
N THR A 87 31.27 -38.74 35.53
CA THR A 87 29.84 -38.56 35.56
C THR A 87 29.55 -37.70 34.34
N ALA A 88 29.04 -38.32 33.27
CA ALA A 88 28.45 -37.61 32.15
C ALA A 88 27.33 -36.72 32.69
N GLY A 89 27.68 -35.48 33.04
CA GLY A 89 26.73 -34.43 33.31
C GLY A 89 25.92 -34.27 32.04
N SER A 90 24.68 -34.75 32.07
CA SER A 90 23.73 -34.47 31.01
C SER A 90 23.58 -32.95 30.96
N GLU A 91 24.23 -32.34 29.96
CA GLU A 91 24.03 -30.94 29.65
C GLU A 91 22.52 -30.73 29.47
N PRO A 92 21.88 -29.84 30.24
CA PRO A 92 20.47 -29.59 30.06
C PRO A 92 20.28 -29.08 28.63
N THR A 93 19.64 -29.89 27.79
CA THR A 93 19.24 -29.46 26.45
C THR A 93 18.49 -28.13 26.62
N PRO A 94 18.93 -27.04 25.98
CA PRO A 94 18.24 -25.76 26.10
C PRO A 94 16.79 -25.98 25.65
N ALA A 95 15.85 -25.69 26.56
CA ALA A 95 14.44 -25.72 26.22
C ALA A 95 14.22 -24.81 25.00
N PRO A 96 13.40 -25.23 24.01
CA PRO A 96 13.18 -24.42 22.83
C PRO A 96 12.64 -23.06 23.27
N THR A 97 13.37 -21.99 22.93
CA THR A 97 12.90 -20.62 23.13
C THR A 97 11.55 -20.49 22.42
N PRO A 98 10.50 -19.96 23.07
CA PRO A 98 9.20 -19.85 22.44
C PRO A 98 9.32 -19.03 21.16
N SER A 99 9.02 -19.64 20.02
CA SER A 99 9.10 -19.00 18.70
C SER A 99 7.69 -18.63 18.22
N CYS A 100 7.61 -17.64 17.33
CA CYS A 100 6.36 -17.32 16.66
C CYS A 100 5.88 -18.52 15.83
N SER A 101 4.67 -19.01 16.13
CA SER A 101 3.97 -19.93 15.23
C SER A 101 3.35 -19.15 14.09
N GLN A 102 3.97 -19.23 12.91
CA GLN A 102 3.48 -18.57 11.70
C GLN A 102 2.05 -18.99 11.32
N ASN A 103 1.58 -20.17 11.72
CA ASN A 103 0.21 -20.61 11.47
C ASN A 103 -0.84 -19.79 12.22
N LEU A 104 -0.45 -19.07 13.27
CA LEU A 104 -1.32 -18.17 14.04
C LEU A 104 -1.37 -16.75 13.45
N VAL A 105 -0.59 -16.46 12.40
CA VAL A 105 -0.71 -15.22 11.63
C VAL A 105 -1.81 -15.38 10.60
N THR A 106 -2.87 -14.58 10.74
CA THR A 106 -4.06 -14.64 9.90
C THR A 106 -4.18 -13.40 9.01
N VAL A 107 -4.85 -13.55 7.86
CA VAL A 107 -5.15 -12.46 6.93
C VAL A 107 -6.67 -12.34 6.82
N SER A 108 -7.20 -11.14 6.94
CA SER A 108 -8.61 -10.84 6.68
C SER A 108 -8.76 -9.77 5.60
N ALA A 109 -9.85 -9.87 4.86
CA ALA A 109 -10.31 -8.90 3.87
C ALA A 109 -11.58 -8.24 4.39
N SER A 110 -11.71 -6.94 4.14
CA SER A 110 -12.94 -6.20 4.40
C SER A 110 -13.05 -5.02 3.43
N THR A 111 -14.24 -4.48 3.33
CA THR A 111 -14.53 -3.23 2.62
C THR A 111 -15.17 -2.26 3.60
N ASP A 112 -15.05 -0.96 3.36
CA ASP A 112 -15.60 0.08 4.24
C ASP A 112 -17.14 0.13 4.25
N LYS A 113 -17.79 -0.41 3.21
CA LYS A 113 -19.25 -0.55 3.09
C LYS A 113 -19.61 -1.89 2.45
N ALA A 114 -20.84 -2.33 2.67
CA ALA A 114 -21.40 -3.51 2.01
C ALA A 114 -21.94 -3.20 0.60
N ALA A 115 -22.28 -1.93 0.31
CA ALA A 115 -22.80 -1.49 -0.98
C ALA A 115 -22.32 -0.06 -1.29
N TYR A 116 -22.15 0.22 -2.59
CA TYR A 116 -21.59 1.48 -3.10
C TYR A 116 -22.45 2.03 -4.23
N GLY A 117 -22.67 3.34 -4.25
CA GLY A 117 -23.31 4.04 -5.36
C GLY A 117 -22.42 4.17 -6.61
N PRO A 118 -22.93 4.78 -7.70
CA PRO A 118 -22.23 4.87 -8.99
C PRO A 118 -20.86 5.55 -8.94
N ASP A 119 -20.67 6.50 -8.03
CA ASP A 119 -19.44 7.31 -7.92
C ASP A 119 -18.60 6.97 -6.68
N GLU A 120 -18.98 5.93 -5.93
CA GLU A 120 -18.27 5.52 -4.73
C GLU A 120 -17.27 4.40 -5.06
N ASN A 121 -16.03 4.56 -4.59
CA ASN A 121 -14.97 3.58 -4.75
C ASN A 121 -14.80 2.76 -3.46
N PRO A 122 -14.85 1.43 -3.53
CA PRO A 122 -14.59 0.58 -2.38
C PRO A 122 -13.18 0.77 -1.83
N LEU A 123 -13.06 0.97 -0.52
CA LEU A 123 -11.79 0.84 0.18
C LEU A 123 -11.56 -0.62 0.54
N LEU A 124 -10.67 -1.28 -0.19
CA LEU A 124 -10.30 -2.66 0.08
C LEU A 124 -9.27 -2.69 1.20
N THR A 125 -9.55 -3.41 2.29
CA THR A 125 -8.69 -3.46 3.47
C THR A 125 -8.18 -4.88 3.71
N LEU A 126 -6.85 -5.05 3.66
CA LEU A 126 -6.14 -6.24 4.08
C LEU A 126 -5.64 -6.02 5.51
N LYS A 127 -6.02 -6.90 6.44
CA LYS A 127 -5.52 -6.89 7.82
C LYS A 127 -4.76 -8.17 8.13
N VAL A 128 -3.55 -8.04 8.65
CA VAL A 128 -2.69 -9.12 9.13
C VAL A 128 -2.73 -9.11 10.64
N THR A 129 -3.08 -10.23 11.28
CA THR A 129 -3.19 -10.33 12.74
C THR A 129 -2.32 -11.45 13.27
N ASN A 130 -1.52 -11.18 14.30
CA ASN A 130 -0.80 -12.20 15.04
C ASN A 130 -1.70 -12.73 16.17
N GLY A 131 -2.26 -13.93 15.98
CA GLY A 131 -3.08 -14.60 17.00
C GLY A 131 -2.27 -15.42 18.01
N GLY A 132 -0.93 -15.41 17.93
CA GLY A 132 -0.04 -16.11 18.85
C GLY A 132 0.29 -15.31 20.10
N THR A 133 1.09 -15.91 20.97
CA THR A 133 1.57 -15.32 22.24
C THR A 133 2.97 -14.73 22.13
N MET A 134 3.64 -14.89 20.98
CA MET A 134 4.99 -14.37 20.71
C MET A 134 4.96 -13.38 19.55
N PRO A 135 5.83 -12.35 19.52
CA PRO A 135 5.95 -11.45 18.38
C PRO A 135 6.39 -12.20 17.12
N CYS A 136 5.79 -11.84 15.98
CA CYS A 136 6.01 -12.50 14.70
C CYS A 136 6.58 -11.53 13.67
N GLU A 137 7.72 -11.87 13.07
CA GLU A 137 8.19 -11.19 11.86
C GLU A 137 7.37 -11.67 10.66
N VAL A 138 6.78 -10.73 9.95
CA VAL A 138 5.92 -11.01 8.79
C VAL A 138 6.30 -10.04 7.68
N ASN A 139 6.61 -10.58 6.50
CA ASN A 139 6.75 -9.76 5.31
C ASN A 139 5.36 -9.35 4.81
N ILE A 140 5.05 -8.08 5.03
CA ILE A 140 3.84 -7.38 4.59
C ILE A 140 4.13 -6.46 3.40
N GLY A 141 5.16 -6.77 2.63
CA GLY A 141 5.54 -6.05 1.43
C GLY A 141 4.59 -6.29 0.26
N THR A 142 4.66 -5.41 -0.74
CA THR A 142 3.91 -5.53 -2.00
C THR A 142 4.39 -6.71 -2.86
N SER A 143 5.54 -7.31 -2.54
CA SER A 143 5.95 -8.63 -3.04
C SER A 143 5.02 -9.76 -2.60
N GLN A 144 4.49 -9.66 -1.39
CA GLN A 144 3.64 -10.67 -0.78
C GLN A 144 2.15 -10.36 -0.93
N MET A 145 1.78 -9.07 -0.94
CA MET A 145 0.39 -8.62 -0.94
C MET A 145 -0.29 -8.76 -2.30
N GLU A 146 -1.56 -9.15 -2.28
CA GLU A 146 -2.46 -9.06 -3.45
C GLU A 146 -3.86 -8.65 -3.00
N PHE A 147 -4.44 -7.66 -3.70
CA PHE A 147 -5.84 -7.31 -3.61
C PHE A 147 -6.55 -7.86 -4.84
N LEU A 148 -7.37 -8.89 -4.67
CA LEU A 148 -8.06 -9.58 -5.76
C LEU A 148 -9.57 -9.34 -5.67
N VAL A 149 -10.18 -8.89 -6.76
CA VAL A 149 -11.63 -8.71 -6.88
C VAL A 149 -12.18 -9.61 -7.99
N THR A 150 -13.23 -10.35 -7.69
CA THR A 150 -13.95 -11.21 -8.65
C THR A 150 -15.46 -10.95 -8.60
N SER A 151 -16.18 -11.38 -9.64
CA SER A 151 -17.65 -11.47 -9.65
C SER A 151 -18.05 -12.83 -10.22
N GLY A 152 -18.60 -13.72 -9.39
CA GLY A 152 -18.75 -15.13 -9.74
C GLY A 152 -17.41 -15.76 -10.12
N ALA A 153 -17.32 -16.32 -11.33
CA ALA A 153 -16.08 -16.86 -11.90
C ALA A 153 -15.21 -15.82 -12.64
N ASP A 154 -15.73 -14.60 -12.85
CA ASP A 154 -15.04 -13.55 -13.59
C ASP A 154 -14.01 -12.84 -12.71
N ARG A 155 -12.75 -12.80 -13.16
CA ARG A 155 -11.67 -12.07 -12.49
C ARG A 155 -11.70 -10.62 -12.96
N ILE A 156 -12.00 -9.72 -12.04
CA ILE A 156 -12.22 -8.30 -12.34
C ILE A 156 -10.91 -7.53 -12.24
N PHE A 157 -10.20 -7.68 -11.12
CA PHE A 157 -9.03 -6.86 -10.80
C PHE A 157 -8.05 -7.64 -9.92
N SER A 158 -6.75 -7.41 -10.13
CA SER A 158 -5.69 -7.74 -9.18
C SER A 158 -4.71 -6.58 -9.07
N SER A 159 -4.31 -6.23 -7.85
CA SER A 159 -3.28 -5.21 -7.61
C SER A 159 -1.92 -5.56 -8.24
N LYS A 160 -1.67 -6.84 -8.53
CA LYS A 160 -0.41 -7.31 -9.14
C LYS A 160 -0.31 -7.05 -10.64
N ASP A 161 -1.44 -6.89 -11.32
CA ASP A 161 -1.50 -6.80 -12.78
C ASP A 161 -0.71 -5.63 -13.36
N CYS A 162 -0.74 -4.49 -12.66
CA CYS A 162 -0.12 -3.23 -13.06
C CYS A 162 1.00 -2.80 -12.11
N GLN A 163 1.50 -3.71 -11.28
CA GLN A 163 2.53 -3.40 -10.31
C GLN A 163 3.90 -3.31 -11.00
N ALA A 164 4.41 -2.09 -11.17
CA ALA A 164 5.70 -1.87 -11.84
C ALA A 164 6.89 -2.39 -11.02
N LYS A 165 6.81 -2.34 -9.69
CA LYS A 165 7.83 -2.83 -8.76
C LYS A 165 7.18 -3.44 -7.52
N SER A 166 7.82 -4.45 -6.97
CA SER A 166 7.45 -5.05 -5.70
C SER A 166 8.56 -4.90 -4.68
N GLU A 167 8.20 -4.60 -3.45
CA GLU A 167 9.13 -4.39 -2.35
C GLU A 167 8.75 -5.29 -1.18
N ASP A 168 9.76 -5.83 -0.49
CA ASP A 168 9.59 -6.51 0.78
C ASP A 168 9.43 -5.48 1.91
N LEU A 169 8.61 -5.82 2.90
CA LEU A 169 8.46 -5.03 4.12
C LEU A 169 8.26 -5.97 5.29
N VAL A 170 9.34 -6.36 5.96
CA VAL A 170 9.27 -7.19 7.16
C VAL A 170 8.90 -6.31 8.35
N LYS A 171 7.82 -6.68 9.05
CA LYS A 171 7.41 -6.05 10.31
C LYS A 171 7.30 -7.08 11.41
N THR A 172 7.64 -6.68 12.62
CA THR A 172 7.40 -7.46 13.84
C THR A 172 6.03 -7.11 14.40
N ILE A 173 5.09 -8.05 14.32
CA ILE A 173 3.72 -7.90 14.83
C ILE A 173 3.64 -8.54 16.22
N ALA A 174 3.37 -7.72 17.24
CA ALA A 174 3.22 -8.19 18.62
C ALA A 174 2.02 -9.15 18.79
N PRO A 175 1.98 -9.96 19.86
CA PRO A 175 0.81 -10.80 20.20
C PRO A 175 -0.50 -10.00 20.20
N GLY A 176 -1.51 -10.48 19.49
CA GLY A 176 -2.81 -9.82 19.35
C GLY A 176 -2.82 -8.54 18.48
N ALA A 177 -1.66 -8.02 18.09
CA ALA A 177 -1.56 -6.82 17.27
C ALA A 177 -1.88 -7.10 15.80
N SER A 178 -2.10 -6.03 15.04
CA SER A 178 -2.42 -6.12 13.63
C SER A 178 -1.78 -5.02 12.80
N GLU A 179 -1.50 -5.36 11.55
CA GLU A 179 -1.04 -4.43 10.52
C GLU A 179 -2.10 -4.37 9.41
N THR A 180 -2.33 -3.19 8.86
CA THR A 180 -3.41 -2.98 7.86
C THR A 180 -2.87 -2.27 6.63
N ALA A 181 -3.31 -2.73 5.46
CA ALA A 181 -3.09 -2.07 4.17
C ALA A 181 -4.44 -1.74 3.53
N ASN A 182 -4.61 -0.49 3.10
CA ASN A 182 -5.83 0.01 2.49
C ASN A 182 -5.56 0.35 1.03
N PHE A 183 -6.45 -0.12 0.14
CA PHE A 183 -6.37 0.08 -1.29
C PHE A 183 -7.70 0.61 -1.82
N PRO A 184 -7.81 1.91 -2.14
CA PRO A 184 -9.01 2.45 -2.77
C PRO A 184 -9.09 1.96 -4.21
N TRP A 185 -10.02 1.05 -4.50
CA TRP A 185 -10.16 0.46 -5.83
C TRP A 185 -11.04 1.35 -6.72
N ALA A 186 -10.47 1.83 -7.82
CA ALA A 186 -11.11 2.76 -8.75
C ALA A 186 -12.16 2.10 -9.68
N ARG A 187 -12.70 0.94 -9.29
CA ARG A 187 -13.68 0.17 -10.08
C ARG A 187 -13.20 -0.09 -11.51
N ASN A 188 -11.90 -0.30 -11.71
CA ASN A 188 -11.32 -0.64 -12.99
C ASN A 188 -11.08 -2.15 -13.09
N ARG A 189 -11.11 -2.65 -14.32
CA ARG A 189 -10.64 -4.00 -14.61
C ARG A 189 -9.15 -4.00 -14.94
N THR A 190 -8.48 -5.10 -14.62
CA THR A 190 -7.07 -5.29 -14.97
C THR A 190 -6.81 -6.72 -15.44
N LEU A 191 -5.76 -6.87 -16.25
CA LEU A 191 -5.23 -8.13 -16.74
C LEU A 191 -3.72 -8.13 -16.51
N GLU A 192 -3.15 -9.33 -16.37
CA GLU A 192 -1.69 -9.48 -16.23
C GLU A 192 -0.94 -8.73 -17.34
N GLY A 193 0.20 -8.14 -16.99
CA GLY A 193 0.99 -7.31 -17.91
C GLY A 193 0.40 -5.91 -18.14
N CYS A 194 -0.60 -5.50 -17.36
CA CYS A 194 -1.24 -4.19 -17.43
C CYS A 194 -1.76 -3.83 -18.83
N SER A 195 -2.29 -4.83 -19.54
CA SER A 195 -2.85 -4.61 -20.87
C SER A 195 -4.05 -3.65 -20.81
N PRO A 196 -4.18 -2.68 -21.74
CA PRO A 196 -5.32 -1.78 -21.78
C PRO A 196 -6.64 -2.56 -21.89
N LEU A 197 -7.63 -2.19 -21.07
CA LEU A 197 -8.96 -2.78 -21.11
C LEU A 197 -10.02 -1.69 -20.90
N GLU A 198 -10.91 -1.54 -21.88
CA GLU A 198 -12.01 -0.56 -21.82
C GLU A 198 -13.24 -1.10 -21.06
N ALA A 199 -13.29 -2.42 -20.83
CA ALA A 199 -14.39 -3.06 -20.12
C ALA A 199 -14.42 -2.60 -18.65
N LYS A 200 -15.57 -2.12 -18.20
CA LYS A 200 -15.81 -1.74 -16.80
C LYS A 200 -16.44 -2.89 -16.03
N PRO A 201 -16.21 -3.00 -14.71
CA PRO A 201 -17.00 -3.88 -13.86
C PRO A 201 -18.49 -3.54 -13.97
N GLY A 202 -19.35 -4.56 -13.95
CA GLY A 202 -20.80 -4.37 -13.95
C GLY A 202 -21.30 -3.50 -12.78
N ALA A 203 -22.29 -2.66 -13.04
CA ALA A 203 -23.02 -1.89 -12.05
C ALA A 203 -24.51 -2.31 -12.06
N GLY A 204 -25.37 -1.65 -11.28
CA GLY A 204 -26.80 -1.99 -11.22
C GLY A 204 -27.11 -3.12 -10.24
N GLY A 205 -26.36 -3.22 -9.15
CA GLY A 205 -26.58 -4.20 -8.08
C GLY A 205 -25.74 -5.47 -8.22
N ALA A 206 -24.66 -5.44 -9.00
CA ALA A 206 -23.76 -6.58 -9.16
C ALA A 206 -22.97 -6.85 -7.86
N TYR A 207 -22.84 -8.13 -7.51
CA TYR A 207 -22.06 -8.59 -6.36
C TYR A 207 -20.62 -8.88 -6.74
N TYR A 208 -19.72 -8.50 -5.83
CA TYR A 208 -18.28 -8.67 -5.93
C TYR A 208 -17.74 -9.37 -4.70
N ILE A 209 -16.66 -10.10 -4.91
CA ILE A 209 -15.90 -10.78 -3.87
C ILE A 209 -14.50 -10.16 -3.86
N PHE A 210 -14.14 -9.56 -2.73
CA PHE A 210 -12.76 -9.17 -2.42
C PHE A 210 -12.09 -10.27 -1.61
N THR A 211 -10.91 -10.68 -2.06
CA THR A 211 -9.99 -11.56 -1.33
C THR A 211 -8.63 -10.88 -1.21
N ALA A 212 -8.10 -10.82 0.01
CA ALA A 212 -6.77 -10.32 0.28
C ALA A 212 -5.80 -11.50 0.42
N LYS A 213 -4.61 -11.40 -0.17
CA LYS A 213 -3.57 -12.43 -0.01
C LYS A 213 -2.28 -11.85 0.53
N LEU A 214 -1.55 -12.68 1.28
CA LEU A 214 -0.21 -12.40 1.76
C LEU A 214 0.65 -13.65 1.62
N GLY A 215 1.49 -13.71 0.58
CA GLY A 215 2.23 -14.91 0.21
C GLY A 215 1.28 -16.06 -0.13
N SER A 216 1.42 -17.19 0.56
CA SER A 216 0.54 -18.36 0.40
C SER A 216 -0.79 -18.27 1.17
N ARG A 217 -0.97 -17.26 2.02
CA ARG A 217 -2.20 -17.07 2.82
C ARG A 217 -3.23 -16.28 2.02
N ALA A 218 -4.47 -16.74 2.03
CA ALA A 218 -5.62 -16.02 1.49
C ALA A 218 -6.64 -15.77 2.61
N SER A 219 -7.28 -14.61 2.57
CA SER A 219 -8.35 -14.27 3.51
C SER A 219 -9.63 -15.06 3.21
N PRO A 220 -10.56 -15.12 4.17
CA PRO A 220 -11.97 -15.30 3.86
C PRO A 220 -12.47 -14.24 2.86
N LYS A 221 -13.60 -14.54 2.21
CA LYS A 221 -14.23 -13.66 1.22
C LYS A 221 -14.92 -12.48 1.89
N ALA A 222 -14.64 -11.26 1.44
CA ALA A 222 -15.46 -10.09 1.71
C ALA A 222 -16.40 -9.84 0.53
N VAL A 223 -17.70 -9.77 0.78
CA VAL A 223 -18.72 -9.57 -0.27
C VAL A 223 -19.24 -8.15 -0.21
N PHE A 224 -19.33 -7.49 -1.36
CA PHE A 224 -19.91 -6.16 -1.47
C PHE A 224 -20.66 -6.00 -2.80
N GLN A 225 -21.50 -4.97 -2.89
CA GLN A 225 -22.32 -4.67 -4.06
C GLN A 225 -21.93 -3.34 -4.69
N LEU A 226 -21.93 -3.28 -6.03
CA LEU A 226 -21.85 -2.02 -6.77
C LEU A 226 -23.23 -1.73 -7.40
N ASN A 227 -23.84 -0.63 -6.97
CA ASN A 227 -25.13 -0.14 -7.47
C ASN A 227 -24.95 0.78 -8.69
#